data_AF-A0A2H0SPV7-F1
#
_entry.id   AF-A0A2H0SPV7-F1
#
_cell.length_a   1.000
_cell.length_b   1.000
_cell.length_c   1.000
_cell.angle_alpha   90.00
_cell.angle_beta   90.00
_cell.angle_gamma   90.00
#
_symmetry.space_group_name_H-M   'P 1'
#
loop_
_entity.id
_entity.type
_entity.pdbx_description
1 polymer ?
#
loop_
_entity_poly.entity_id
_entity_poly.type
_entity_poly.pdbx_seq_one_letter_code
_entity_poly.pdbx_strand_id
1 'polypeptide(L)' 'LATPLAFFFSGIVAICAMILPGISGSFILVLLGRYSQVLHAVSDRDILTLVYVAPGALVGLSIFSRLLKYLLISVL' A
#
# COMPACT_ATOMS: atom_id res chain seq x y z
N LEU A 1 -6.06 -4.39 19.57
CA LEU A 1 -5.30 -3.15 19.34
C LEU A 1 -5.09 -2.98 17.84
N ALA A 2 -5.73 -2.00 17.20
CA ALA A 2 -5.31 -1.54 15.89
C ALA A 2 -3.88 -1.00 16.04
N THR A 3 -2.90 -1.60 15.36
CA THR A 3 -1.52 -1.14 15.37
C THR A 3 -1.38 -0.10 14.24
N PRO A 4 -1.41 1.21 14.50
CA PRO A 4 -1.44 2.23 13.45
C PRO A 4 -0.22 2.11 12.51
N LEU A 5 0.92 1.72 13.08
CA LEU A 5 2.14 1.38 12.35
C LEU A 5 1.93 0.23 11.35
N ALA A 6 1.16 -0.80 11.70
CA ALA A 6 0.91 -1.91 10.77
C ALA A 6 0.08 -1.46 9.56
N PHE A 7 -0.89 -0.55 9.75
CA PHE A 7 -1.63 0.02 8.63
C PHE A 7 -0.74 0.86 7.73
N PHE A 8 0.15 1.67 8.32
CA PHE A 8 1.15 2.42 7.58
C PHE A 8 2.07 1.52 6.73
N PHE A 9 2.68 0.49 7.33
CA PHE A 9 3.53 -0.46 6.58
C PHE A 9 2.73 -1.26 5.56
N SER A 10 1.49 -1.65 5.86
CA SER A 10 0.63 -2.35 4.90
C SER A 10 0.31 -1.48 3.68
N GLY A 11 0.13 -0.16 3.87
CA GLY A 11 -0.06 0.79 2.77
C GLY A 11 1.18 0.92 1.89
N ILE A 12 2.37 0.93 2.48
CA ILE A 12 3.65 0.92 1.74
C ILE A 12 3.75 -0.33 0.87
N VAL A 13 3.56 -1.53 1.44
CA VAL A 13 3.76 -2.77 0.68
C VAL A 13 2.65 -2.96 -0.37
N ALA A 14 1.40 -2.63 -0.02
CA ALA A 14 0.27 -2.74 -0.94
C ALA A 14 0.41 -1.80 -2.14
N ILE A 15 0.83 -0.55 -1.94
CA ILE A 15 1.02 0.38 -3.06
C ILE A 15 2.18 -0.04 -3.96
N CYS A 16 3.30 -0.53 -3.39
CA CYS A 16 4.42 -1.03 -4.16
C CYS A 16 3.98 -2.19 -5.06
N ALA A 17 3.18 -3.11 -4.53
CA ALA A 17 2.61 -4.22 -5.28
C ALA A 17 1.62 -3.76 -6.35
N MET A 18 0.87 -2.69 -6.13
CA MET A 18 -0.12 -2.16 -7.07
C MET A 18 0.49 -1.45 -8.28
N ILE A 19 1.72 -0.92 -8.15
CA ILE A 19 2.43 -0.23 -9.25
C ILE A 19 3.19 -1.24 -10.14
N LEU A 20 3.66 -2.35 -9.57
CA LEU A 20 4.41 -3.35 -10.34
C LEU A 20 3.48 -4.07 -11.34
N PRO A 21 3.80 -4.06 -12.66
CA PRO A 21 2.98 -4.75 -13.65
C PRO A 21 2.92 -6.25 -13.35
N GLY A 22 1.71 -6.77 -13.17
CA GLY A 22 1.46 -8.21 -12.93
C GLY A 22 1.26 -8.63 -11.48
N ILE A 23 1.31 -7.72 -10.49
CA ILE A 23 0.99 -8.03 -9.08
C ILE A 23 -0.25 -7.25 -8.62
N SER A 24 -1.13 -7.91 -7.86
CA SER A 24 -2.34 -7.29 -7.30
C SER A 24 -2.11 -6.77 -5.87
N GLY A 25 -2.26 -5.47 -5.66
CA GLY A 25 -2.09 -4.84 -4.34
C GLY A 25 -3.14 -5.27 -3.29
N SER A 26 -4.37 -5.57 -3.71
CA SER A 26 -5.42 -6.07 -2.80
C SER A 26 -5.10 -7.47 -2.28
N PHE A 27 -4.46 -8.32 -3.09
CA PHE A 27 -4.00 -9.64 -2.67
C PHE A 27 -2.92 -9.56 -1.59
N ILE A 28 -1.99 -8.61 -1.69
CA ILE A 28 -1.00 -8.36 -0.65
C ILE A 28 -1.66 -7.97 0.67
N LEU A 29 -2.69 -7.13 0.66
CA LEU A 29 -3.44 -6.81 1.88
C LEU A 29 -4.14 -8.03 2.48
N VAL A 30 -4.57 -8.99 1.65
CA VAL A 30 -5.16 -10.27 2.12
C VAL A 30 -4.08 -11.10 2.80
N LEU A 31 -2.90 -11.26 2.19
CA LEU A 31 -1.78 -11.99 2.78
C LEU A 31 -1.29 -11.37 4.09
N LEU A 32 -1.34 -10.04 4.21
CA LEU A 32 -1.02 -9.31 5.45
C LEU A 32 -2.13 -9.41 6.51
N GLY A 33 -3.28 -10.01 6.19
CA GLY A 33 -4.44 -10.13 7.08
C GLY A 33 -5.13 -8.80 7.38
N ARG A 34 -4.92 -7.77 6.54
CA ARG A 34 -5.44 -6.40 6.74
C ARG A 34 -6.49 -5.99 5.72
N TYR A 35 -6.73 -6.81 4.70
CA TYR A 35 -7.71 -6.52 3.65
C TYR A 35 -9.09 -6.17 4.20
N SER A 36 -9.66 -7.02 5.07
CA SER A 36 -10.99 -6.78 5.64
C SER A 36 -11.04 -5.46 6.42
N GLN A 37 -10.02 -5.14 7.21
CA GLN A 37 -9.97 -3.91 8.01
C GLN A 37 -9.87 -2.66 7.13
N VAL A 38 -9.03 -2.69 6.09
CA VAL A 38 -8.92 -1.58 5.13
C VAL A 38 -10.20 -1.45 4.31
N LEU A 39 -10.82 -2.56 3.92
CA LEU A 39 -12.09 -2.56 3.17
C LEU A 39 -13.24 -1.99 4.01
N HIS A 40 -13.36 -2.40 5.27
CA HIS A 40 -14.32 -1.82 6.22
C HIS A 40 -14.05 -0.33 6.42
N ALA A 41 -12.79 0.07 6.60
CA ALA A 41 -12.46 1.47 6.77
C ALA A 41 -12.86 2.34 5.57
N VAL A 42 -12.73 1.81 4.35
CA VAL A 42 -13.23 2.50 3.14
C VAL A 42 -14.76 2.52 3.10
N SER A 43 -15.41 1.39 3.41
CA SER A 43 -16.87 1.24 3.37
C SER A 43 -17.59 2.13 4.39
N ASP A 44 -17.09 2.15 5.63
CA ASP A 44 -17.66 2.92 6.75
C ASP A 44 -17.11 4.35 6.83
N ARG A 45 -16.25 4.74 5.87
CA ARG A 45 -15.52 6.02 5.87
C ARG A 45 -14.79 6.28 7.18
N ASP A 46 -14.12 5.26 7.72
CA ASP A 46 -13.23 5.39 8.87
C ASP A 46 -11.95 6.14 8.47
N ILE A 47 -12.03 7.46 8.55
CA ILE A 47 -10.94 8.38 8.22
C ILE A 47 -9.71 8.10 9.09
N LEU A 48 -9.88 7.60 10.32
CA LEU A 48 -8.76 7.32 11.21
C LEU A 48 -7.91 6.18 10.66
N THR A 49 -8.50 5.08 10.21
CA THR A 49 -7.70 3.99 9.61
C THR A 49 -7.10 4.42 8.27
N LEU A 50 -7.85 5.16 7.44
CA LEU A 50 -7.38 5.66 6.15
C LEU A 50 -6.20 6.63 6.28
N VAL A 51 -6.18 7.49 7.29
CA VAL A 51 -5.09 8.47 7.50
C VAL A 51 -3.77 7.81 7.88
N TYR A 52 -3.78 6.55 8.36
CA TYR A 52 -2.54 5.80 8.57
C TYR A 52 -2.08 5.05 7.32
N VAL A 53 -3.01 4.53 6.51
CA VAL A 53 -2.69 3.84 5.25
C VAL A 53 -2.21 4.81 4.18
N ALA A 54 -2.87 5.97 4.03
CA ALA A 54 -2.59 6.96 3.00
C ALA A 54 -1.13 7.49 3.00
N PRO A 55 -0.53 7.94 4.12
CA PRO A 55 0.86 8.39 4.13
C PRO A 55 1.83 7.23 3.83
N GLY A 56 1.51 6.00 4.26
CA GLY A 56 2.26 4.81 3.88
C GLY A 56 2.25 4.59 2.37
N ALA A 57 1.07 4.69 1.76
CA ALA A 57 0.94 4.60 0.30
C ALA A 57 1.67 5.73 -0.44
N LEU A 58 1.63 6.98 0.07
CA LEU A 58 2.35 8.10 -0.55
C LEU A 58 3.87 7.91 -0.50
N VAL A 59 4.40 7.48 0.65
CA VAL A 59 5.83 7.20 0.83
C VAL A 59 6.27 6.04 -0.06
N GLY A 60 5.51 4.93 -0.05
CA GLY A 60 5.79 3.76 -0.88
C GLY A 60 5.79 4.09 -2.37
N LEU A 61 4.77 4.82 -2.84
CA LEU A 61 4.67 5.26 -4.23
C LEU A 61 5.83 6.18 -4.62
N SER A 62 6.19 7.15 -3.78
CA SER A 62 7.26 8.12 -4.08
C SER A 62 8.63 7.46 -4.21
N ILE A 63 8.93 6.49 -3.35
CA ILE A 63 10.20 5.74 -3.37
C ILE A 63 10.21 4.73 -4.51
N PHE A 64 9.15 3.93 -4.63
CA PHE A 64 9.09 2.83 -5.59
C PHE A 64 8.92 3.31 -7.03
N SER A 65 8.18 4.39 -7.28
CA SER A 65 8.07 4.99 -8.62
C SER A 65 9.43 5.44 -9.15
N ARG A 66 10.30 5.99 -8.29
CA ARG A 66 11.68 6.32 -8.66
C ARG A 66 12.46 5.05 -8.97
N LEU A 67 12.38 4.03 -8.11
CA LEU A 67 13.06 2.76 -8.31
C LEU A 67 12.67 2.09 -9.64
N LEU A 68 11.37 2.00 -9.94
CA LEU A 68 10.89 1.43 -11.20
C LEU A 68 11.35 2.24 -12.40
N LYS A 69 11.34 3.58 -12.31
CA LYS A 69 11.89 4.42 -13.38
C LYS A 69 13.37 4.12 -13.63
N TYR A 70 14.17 3.97 -12.58
CA TYR A 70 15.58 3.59 -12.70
C TYR A 70 15.75 2.19 -13.29
N LEU A 71 14.98 1.20 -12.84
CA LEU A 71 15.06 -0.17 -13.36
C LEU A 71 14.66 -0.23 -14.84
N LEU A 72 13.52 0.38 -15.20
CA LEU A 72 13.02 0.38 -16.56
C LEU A 72 13.97 1.10 -17.53
N ILE A 73 14.55 2.24 -17.12
CA ILE A 73 15.48 2.98 -17.97
C ILE A 73 16.87 2.34 -18.03
N SER A 74 17.27 1.56 -17.03
CA SER A 74 18.54 0.84 -17.06
C SER A 74 18.54 -0.39 -17.98
N VAL A 75 17.34 -0.90 -18.28
CA VAL A 75 17.13 -2.12 -19.10
C VAL A 75 16.81 -1.78 -20.56
N LEU A 76 16.37 -0.56 -20.86
CA LEU A 76 16.12 -0.05 -22.21
C LEU A 76 17.38 0.56 -22.81
#